data_AF-A0A6L9L549-F1
#
_entry.id   AF-A0A6L9L549-F1
#
_cell.length_a   1.000
_cell.length_b   1.000
_cell.length_c   1.000
_cell.angle_alpha   90.00
_cell.angle_beta   90.00
_cell.angle_gamma   90.00
#
_symmetry.space_group_name_H-M   'P 1'
#
loop_
_entity.id
_entity.type
_entity.pdbx_description
1 polymer ?
#
loop_
_entity_poly.entity_id
_entity_poly.type
_entity_poly.pdbx_seq_one_letter_code
_entity_poly.pdbx_strand_id
1 'polypeptide(L)'
;MEIFKSASQLKLRFQTSRGVLTTEQLWDLTLIELDALAVALETEHEKSGKKSFLAKTSDKNKLAKLRFDVVLEVLTTRVAENQEAAEAAEIKAHNQKIIALIAEKEDETLKGKSVEELTAMLK
;
A
#
# COMPACT_ATOMS: atom_id res chain seq x y z
N MET A 1 -7.42 -8.09 -11.89
CA MET A 1 -7.81 -7.16 -13.00
C MET A 1 -9.27 -7.26 -13.45
N GLU A 2 -9.90 -8.44 -13.53
CA GLU A 2 -11.31 -8.57 -13.98
C GLU A 2 -12.32 -7.78 -13.12
N ILE A 3 -12.05 -7.62 -11.82
CA ILE A 3 -12.88 -6.83 -10.90
C ILE A 3 -12.92 -5.35 -11.25
N PHE A 4 -11.77 -4.76 -11.64
CA PHE A 4 -11.67 -3.34 -12.01
C PHE A 4 -12.29 -3.06 -13.37
N LYS A 5 -12.15 -3.99 -14.32
CA LYS A 5 -12.83 -3.92 -15.62
C LYS A 5 -14.34 -3.89 -15.44
N SER A 6 -14.87 -4.80 -14.63
CA SER A 6 -16.29 -4.86 -14.30
C SER A 6 -16.75 -3.61 -13.55
N ALA A 7 -15.95 -3.13 -12.60
CA ALA A 7 -16.22 -1.91 -11.85
C ALA A 7 -16.32 -0.66 -12.74
N SER A 8 -15.40 -0.54 -13.70
CA SER A 8 -15.35 0.55 -14.66
C SER A 8 -16.54 0.50 -15.63
N GLN A 9 -16.85 -0.68 -16.20
CA GLN A 9 -17.99 -0.88 -17.09
C GLN A 9 -19.33 -0.53 -16.41
N LEU A 10 -19.47 -0.90 -15.13
CA LEU A 10 -20.66 -0.61 -14.33
C LEU A 10 -20.67 0.79 -13.72
N LYS A 11 -19.60 1.58 -13.93
CA LYS A 11 -19.40 2.91 -13.34
C LYS A 11 -19.69 2.90 -11.83
N LEU A 12 -19.05 2.00 -11.10
CA LEU A 12 -19.27 1.87 -9.67
C LEU A 12 -19.04 3.20 -8.94
N ARG A 13 -19.85 3.38 -7.90
CA ARG A 13 -19.86 4.55 -7.03
C ARG A 13 -19.87 4.06 -5.59
N PHE A 14 -18.99 4.63 -4.78
CA PHE A 14 -18.76 4.26 -3.40
C PHE A 14 -19.20 5.41 -2.50
N GLN A 15 -20.07 5.13 -1.55
CA GLN A 15 -20.49 6.11 -0.57
C GLN A 15 -19.40 6.19 0.50
N THR A 16 -18.73 7.33 0.62
CA THR A 16 -17.68 7.56 1.61
C THR A 16 -18.02 8.77 2.48
N SER A 17 -17.24 8.98 3.55
CA SER A 17 -17.34 10.17 4.41
C SER A 17 -17.11 11.49 3.64
N ARG A 18 -16.35 11.44 2.54
CA ARG A 18 -16.05 12.58 1.66
C ARG A 18 -17.07 12.76 0.54
N GLY A 19 -18.11 11.92 0.49
CA GLY A 19 -19.13 11.90 -0.56
C GLY A 19 -19.01 10.67 -1.45
N VAL A 20 -19.59 10.77 -2.66
CA VAL A 20 -19.64 9.68 -3.62
C VAL A 20 -18.36 9.66 -4.45
N LEU A 21 -17.58 8.57 -4.33
CA LEU A 21 -16.32 8.39 -5.04
C LEU A 21 -16.43 7.35 -6.15
N THR A 22 -15.60 7.47 -7.19
CA THR A 22 -15.41 6.47 -8.24
C THR A 22 -14.32 5.46 -7.87
N THR A 23 -14.17 4.40 -8.68
CA THR A 23 -13.13 3.39 -8.48
C THR A 23 -11.71 3.98 -8.49
N GLU A 24 -11.44 4.95 -9.35
CA GLU A 24 -10.12 5.60 -9.40
C GLU A 24 -9.86 6.44 -8.15
N GLN A 25 -10.89 7.12 -7.63
CA GLN A 25 -10.77 7.98 -6.46
C GLN A 25 -10.55 7.21 -5.15
N LEU A 26 -10.78 5.89 -5.14
CA LEU A 26 -10.44 5.05 -3.99
C LEU A 26 -8.93 5.05 -3.70
N TRP A 27 -8.11 5.23 -4.74
CA TRP A 27 -6.67 5.29 -4.57
C TRP A 27 -6.25 6.53 -3.78
N ASP A 28 -7.01 7.62 -3.80
CA ASP A 28 -6.69 8.85 -3.05
C ASP A 28 -7.08 8.79 -1.56
N LEU A 29 -7.74 7.71 -1.12
CA LEU A 29 -8.14 7.52 0.26
C LEU A 29 -6.98 7.05 1.13
N THR A 30 -7.03 7.42 2.40
CA THR A 30 -6.11 6.88 3.42
C THR A 30 -6.43 5.41 3.70
N LEU A 31 -5.45 4.65 4.21
CA LEU A 31 -5.66 3.24 4.59
C LEU A 31 -6.81 3.09 5.62
N ILE A 32 -6.93 4.04 6.55
CA ILE A 32 -7.99 4.05 7.57
C ILE A 32 -9.38 4.23 6.92
N GLU A 33 -9.48 5.11 5.92
CA GLU A 33 -10.74 5.33 5.20
C GLU A 33 -11.11 4.14 4.32
N LEU A 34 -10.12 3.50 3.69
CA LEU A 34 -10.32 2.28 2.90
C LEU A 34 -10.78 1.10 3.77
N ASP A 35 -10.18 0.93 4.95
CA ASP A 35 -10.57 -0.11 5.91
C ASP A 35 -12.01 0.11 6.41
N ALA A 36 -12.33 1.34 6.84
CA ALA A 36 -13.69 1.68 7.26
C ALA A 36 -14.73 1.46 6.15
N LEU A 37 -14.37 1.75 4.89
CA LEU A 37 -15.23 1.49 3.74
C LEU A 37 -15.39 -0.02 3.47
N ALA A 38 -14.32 -0.80 3.57
CA ALA A 38 -14.36 -2.25 3.40
C ALA A 38 -15.30 -2.91 4.43
N VAL A 39 -15.17 -2.55 5.71
CA VAL A 39 -16.03 -3.05 6.80
C VAL A 39 -17.50 -2.66 6.58
N ALA A 40 -17.76 -1.44 6.12
CA ALA A 40 -19.11 -0.99 5.81
C ALA A 40 -19.75 -1.79 4.66
N LEU A 41 -18.99 -2.05 3.58
CA LEU A 41 -19.44 -2.83 2.43
C LEU A 41 -19.63 -4.30 2.75
N GLU A 42 -18.76 -4.89 3.57
CA GLU A 42 -18.91 -6.27 4.06
C GLU A 42 -20.20 -6.42 4.88
N THR A 43 -20.43 -5.48 5.79
CA THR A 43 -21.65 -5.45 6.61
C THR A 43 -22.91 -5.30 5.74
N GLU A 44 -22.85 -4.49 4.67
CA GLU A 44 -23.95 -4.36 3.71
C GLU A 44 -24.20 -5.67 2.96
N HIS A 45 -23.13 -6.34 2.51
CA HIS A 45 -23.20 -7.64 1.82
C HIS A 45 -23.77 -8.76 2.70
N GLU A 46 -23.35 -8.86 3.96
CA GLU A 46 -23.89 -9.84 4.89
C GLU A 46 -25.39 -9.60 5.18
N LYS A 47 -25.78 -8.33 5.33
CA LYS A 47 -27.19 -7.95 5.58
C LYS A 47 -28.07 -8.23 4.37
N SER A 48 -27.56 -8.06 3.14
CA SER A 48 -28.31 -8.35 1.93
C SER A 48 -28.47 -9.86 1.67
N GLY A 49 -27.52 -10.68 2.14
CA GLY A 49 -27.62 -12.15 2.11
C GLY A 49 -28.72 -12.72 3.02
N LYS A 50 -28.91 -12.16 4.23
CA LYS A 50 -29.83 -12.69 5.25
C LYS A 50 -31.32 -12.36 5.03
N LYS A 51 -31.64 -11.35 4.22
CA LYS A 51 -33.03 -10.84 4.09
C LYS A 51 -33.87 -11.44 2.96
N SER A 52 -33.30 -12.28 2.09
CA SER A 52 -34.03 -12.78 0.91
C SER A 52 -34.08 -14.31 0.86
N PHE A 53 -35.00 -14.90 1.62
CA PHE A 53 -35.38 -16.32 1.47
C PHE A 53 -36.39 -16.55 0.32
N LEU A 54 -36.84 -15.49 -0.36
CA LEU A 54 -37.92 -15.53 -1.35
C LEU A 54 -37.49 -15.16 -2.79
N ALA A 55 -36.28 -14.65 -3.00
CA ALA A 55 -35.79 -14.33 -4.34
C ALA A 55 -34.39 -14.91 -4.55
N LYS A 56 -34.26 -15.74 -5.60
CA LYS A 56 -32.99 -16.20 -6.19
C LYS A 56 -31.96 -15.07 -6.10
N THR A 57 -30.79 -15.38 -5.52
CA THR A 57 -29.57 -14.55 -5.46
C THR A 57 -29.62 -13.33 -6.38
N SER A 58 -30.14 -12.21 -5.85
CA SER A 58 -30.38 -10.99 -6.63
C SER A 58 -29.07 -10.42 -7.16
N ASP A 59 -29.08 -9.81 -8.35
CA ASP A 59 -27.92 -9.10 -8.92
C ASP A 59 -27.34 -8.03 -7.99
N LYS A 60 -28.13 -7.55 -7.00
CA LYS A 60 -27.66 -6.68 -5.91
C LYS A 60 -26.56 -7.32 -5.06
N ASN A 61 -26.63 -8.63 -4.78
CA ASN A 61 -25.57 -9.32 -4.03
C ASN A 61 -24.27 -9.41 -4.82
N LYS A 62 -24.35 -9.63 -6.13
CA LYS A 62 -23.17 -9.64 -7.01
C LYS A 62 -22.53 -8.25 -7.08
N LEU A 63 -23.35 -7.19 -7.15
CA LEU A 63 -22.86 -5.82 -7.15
C LEU A 63 -22.21 -5.42 -5.82
N ALA A 64 -22.82 -5.79 -4.69
CA ALA A 64 -22.26 -5.54 -3.36
C ALA A 64 -20.92 -6.27 -3.18
N LYS A 65 -20.86 -7.55 -3.59
CA LYS A 65 -19.61 -8.32 -3.59
C LYS A 65 -18.54 -7.66 -4.47
N LEU A 66 -18.90 -7.27 -5.70
CA LEU A 66 -17.95 -6.60 -6.60
C LEU A 66 -17.40 -5.30 -6.00
N ARG A 67 -18.25 -4.50 -5.34
CA ARG A 67 -17.80 -3.28 -4.64
C ARG A 67 -16.82 -3.59 -3.53
N PHE A 68 -17.12 -4.61 -2.71
CA PHE A 68 -16.24 -5.06 -1.64
C PHE A 68 -14.90 -5.55 -2.18
N ASP A 69 -14.93 -6.45 -3.18
CA ASP A 69 -13.73 -7.03 -3.80
C ASP A 69 -12.80 -5.94 -4.37
N VAL A 70 -13.38 -4.90 -4.99
CA VAL A 70 -12.61 -3.75 -5.52
C VAL A 70 -11.92 -2.97 -4.39
N VAL A 71 -12.63 -2.66 -3.31
CA VAL A 71 -12.04 -1.91 -2.18
C VAL A 71 -10.97 -2.75 -1.47
N LEU A 72 -11.20 -4.05 -1.30
CA LEU A 72 -10.25 -4.97 -0.68
C LEU A 72 -8.95 -5.08 -1.49
N GLU A 73 -9.03 -5.18 -2.81
CA GLU A 73 -7.86 -5.23 -3.68
C GLU A 73 -7.04 -3.93 -3.62
N VAL A 74 -7.71 -2.78 -3.65
CA VAL A 74 -7.05 -1.47 -3.49
C VAL A 74 -6.38 -1.37 -2.13
N LEU A 75 -7.07 -1.76 -1.06
CA LEU A 75 -6.50 -1.75 0.29
C LEU A 75 -5.27 -2.66 0.38
N THR A 76 -5.37 -3.90 -0.12
CA THR A 76 -4.27 -4.88 -0.08
C THR A 76 -3.06 -4.37 -0.85
N THR A 77 -3.28 -3.80 -2.04
CA THR A 77 -2.20 -3.24 -2.85
C THR A 77 -1.53 -2.06 -2.13
N ARG A 78 -2.31 -1.13 -1.58
CA ARG A 78 -1.78 0.04 -0.86
C ARG A 78 -1.02 -0.35 0.41
N VAL A 79 -1.45 -1.40 1.12
CA VAL A 79 -0.73 -1.94 2.27
C VAL A 79 0.62 -2.52 1.84
N ALA A 80 0.64 -3.30 0.76
CA ALA A 80 1.88 -3.86 0.21
C ALA A 80 2.84 -2.76 -0.26
N GLU A 81 2.37 -1.77 -1.02
CA GLU A 81 3.18 -0.62 -1.46
C GLU A 81 3.79 0.15 -0.27
N ASN A 82 3.02 0.35 0.80
CA ASN A 82 3.52 1.01 2.00
C ASN A 82 4.56 0.17 2.75
N GLN A 83 4.39 -1.15 2.79
CA GLN A 83 5.38 -2.06 3.38
C GLN A 83 6.68 -2.05 2.57
N GLU A 84 6.60 -2.17 1.25
CA GLU A 84 7.77 -2.11 0.37
C GLU A 84 8.51 -0.76 0.49
N ALA A 85 7.77 0.35 0.58
CA ALA A 85 8.36 1.67 0.79
C ALA A 85 9.07 1.78 2.15
N ALA A 86 8.50 1.19 3.21
CA ALA A 86 9.11 1.16 4.53
C ALA A 86 10.39 0.30 4.56
N GLU A 87 10.35 -0.89 3.95
CA GLU A 87 11.51 -1.76 3.82
C GLU A 87 12.63 -1.10 3.01
N ALA A 88 12.30 -0.45 1.89
CA ALA A 88 13.28 0.28 1.09
C ALA A 88 13.92 1.43 1.88
N ALA A 89 13.15 2.13 2.71
CA ALA A 89 13.66 3.18 3.60
C ALA A 89 14.58 2.61 4.69
N GLU A 90 14.24 1.46 5.27
CA GLU A 90 15.07 0.77 6.26
C GLU A 90 16.39 0.30 5.66
N ILE A 91 16.35 -0.36 4.50
CA ILE A 91 17.55 -0.79 3.77
C ILE A 91 18.44 0.41 3.45
N LYS A 92 17.86 1.53 2.99
CA LYS A 92 18.61 2.75 2.72
C LYS A 92 19.26 3.31 3.99
N ALA A 93 18.53 3.38 5.09
CA ALA A 93 19.06 3.86 6.37
C ALA A 93 20.17 2.94 6.91
N HIS A 94 20.01 1.63 6.76
CA HIS A 94 21.02 0.64 7.16
C HIS A 94 22.31 0.77 6.32
N ASN A 95 22.17 0.86 5.00
CA ASN A 95 23.31 1.04 4.10
C ASN A 95 24.05 2.36 4.37
N GLN A 96 23.33 3.44 4.66
CA GLN A 96 23.93 4.72 5.04
C GLN A 96 24.77 4.61 6.31
N LYS A 97 24.30 3.86 7.32
CA LYS A 97 25.09 3.60 8.54
C LYS A 97 26.36 2.79 8.24
N ILE A 98 26.25 1.76 7.40
CA ILE A 98 27.41 0.96 7.00
C ILE A 98 28.45 1.81 6.26
N ILE A 99 28.02 2.63 5.30
CA ILE A 99 28.91 3.51 4.53
C ILE A 99 29.63 4.49 5.47
N ALA A 100 28.93 5.06 6.45
CA ALA A 100 29.53 5.94 7.44
C ALA A 100 30.61 5.22 8.29
N LEU A 101 30.33 3.99 8.73
CA LEU A 101 31.30 3.18 9.49
C LEU A 101 32.51 2.77 8.65
N ILE A 102 32.31 2.46 7.36
CA ILE A 102 33.42 2.17 6.44
C ILE A 102 34.31 3.41 6.30
N ALA A 103 33.71 4.58 6.04
CA ALA A 103 34.46 5.83 5.93
C ALA A 103 35.24 6.15 7.23
N GLU A 104 34.63 5.94 8.39
CA GLU A 104 35.31 6.14 9.68
C GLU A 104 36.48 5.17 9.86
N LYS A 105 36.33 3.90 9.45
CA LYS A 105 37.41 2.89 9.50
C LYS A 105 38.54 3.18 8.51
N GLU A 106 38.21 3.67 7.33
CA GLU A 106 39.20 4.11 6.35
C GLU A 106 39.98 5.32 6.88
N ASP A 107 39.29 6.29 7.48
CA ASP A 107 39.92 7.44 8.13
C ASP A 107 40.80 7.04 9.32
N GLU A 108 40.36 6.10 10.17
CA GLU A 108 41.20 5.54 11.24
C GLU A 108 42.46 4.87 10.68
N THR A 109 42.32 4.11 9.60
CA THR A 109 43.44 3.44 8.94
C THR A 109 44.42 4.46 8.36
N LEU A 110 43.92 5.53 7.74
CA LEU A 110 44.74 6.63 7.24
C LEU A 110 45.43 7.39 8.38
N LYS A 111 44.73 7.65 9.50
CA LYS A 111 45.31 8.27 10.71
C LYS A 111 46.39 7.42 11.36
N GLY A 112 46.33 6.09 11.21
CA GLY A 112 47.32 5.16 11.73
C GLY A 112 48.60 5.04 10.90
N LYS A 113 48.64 5.59 9.68
CA LYS A 113 49.81 5.55 8.80
C LYS A 113 50.81 6.64 9.17
N SER A 114 52.10 6.37 8.92
CA SER A 114 53.15 7.36 9.10
C SER A 114 53.07 8.48 8.04
N VAL A 115 53.63 9.65 8.35
CA VAL A 115 53.60 10.82 7.44
C VAL A 115 54.23 10.49 6.08
N GLU A 116 55.33 9.73 6.06
CA GLU A 116 56.02 9.32 4.83
C GLU A 116 55.13 8.44 3.92
N GLU A 117 54.40 7.48 4.50
CA GLU A 117 53.46 6.62 3.78
C GLU A 117 52.25 7.38 3.23
N LEU A 118 51.77 8.39 3.95
CA LEU A 118 50.66 9.24 3.48
C LEU A 118 51.09 10.10 2.28
N THR A 119 52.30 10.66 2.29
CA THR A 119 52.86 11.40 1.13
C THR A 119 53.10 10.51 -0.09
N ALA A 120 53.42 9.22 0.08
CA ALA A 120 53.60 8.29 -1.04
C ALA A 120 52.27 7.87 -1.70
N MET A 121 51.14 8.03 -1.01
CA MET A 121 49.80 7.73 -1.53
C MET A 121 49.12 8.95 -2.19
N LEU A 122 49.70 10.15 -2.06
CA LEU A 122 49.31 11.34 -2.82
C LEU A 122 49.69 11.11 -4.30
N LYS A 123 48.67 11.04 -5.18
CA LYS A 123 48.87 11.05 -6.64
C LYS A 123 49.18 12.44 -7.15
#